data_AF-A0A3D2IX50-F1
#
_entry.id   AF-A0A3D2IX50-F1
#
_cell.length_a   1.000
_cell.length_b   1.000
_cell.length_c   1.000
_cell.angle_alpha   90.00
_cell.angle_beta   90.00
_cell.angle_gamma   90.00
#
_symmetry.space_group_name_H-M   'P 1'
#
loop_
_entity.id
_entity.type
_entity.pdbx_description
1 polymer ?
#
loop_
_entity_poly.entity_id
_entity_poly.type
_entity_poly.pdbx_seq_one_letter_code
_entity_poly.pdbx_strand_id
1 'polypeptide(L)'
;MTAQQEVISDHPWSLDEAPATYIDAMCRGIIGFKLPIDSIQAQFKLSQNKTVENITGVINGLAQLKTNDAAEMAMKVANQNNG
;
A
#
# COMPACT_ATOMS: atom_id res chain seq x y z
N MET A 1 -1.00 3.72 -11.62
CA MET A 1 -0.09 2.82 -10.89
C MET A 1 0.54 1.76 -11.80
N THR A 2 -0.09 1.33 -12.90
CA THR A 2 0.47 0.34 -13.84
C THR A 2 1.74 0.78 -14.58
N ALA A 3 1.86 2.05 -14.94
CA ALA A 3 3.00 2.55 -15.73
C ALA A 3 4.38 2.49 -15.03
N GLN A 4 4.44 2.32 -13.70
CA GLN A 4 5.72 2.24 -12.98
C GLN A 4 6.37 0.85 -13.01
N GLN A 5 5.61 -0.18 -13.41
CA GLN A 5 6.05 -1.58 -13.34
C GLN A 5 6.27 -2.22 -14.72
N GLU A 6 6.10 -1.45 -15.79
CA GLU A 6 6.27 -1.92 -17.17
C GLU A 6 7.56 -1.35 -17.76
N VAL A 7 8.39 -2.24 -18.32
CA VAL A 7 9.54 -1.83 -19.14
C VAL A 7 8.99 -1.13 -20.38
N ILE A 8 9.51 0.05 -20.69
CA ILE A 8 9.17 0.76 -21.92
C ILE A 8 9.64 -0.12 -23.10
N SER A 9 8.68 -0.67 -23.84
CA SER A 9 8.91 -1.39 -25.09
C SER A 9 8.76 -0.41 -26.26
N ASP A 10 9.65 -0.47 -27.25
CA ASP A 10 9.52 0.30 -28.50
C ASP A 10 8.23 -0.06 -29.25
N HIS A 11 7.69 -1.26 -28.99
CA HIS A 11 6.39 -1.73 -29.48
C HIS A 11 5.54 -2.19 -28.28
N PRO A 12 4.74 -1.30 -27.66
CA PRO A 12 3.86 -1.68 -26.57
C PRO A 12 2.72 -2.55 -27.11
N TRP A 13 2.42 -3.65 -26.43
CA TRP A 13 1.29 -4.50 -26.79
C TRP A 13 -0.03 -3.73 -26.62
N SER A 14 -0.92 -3.86 -27.61
CA SER A 14 -2.29 -3.31 -27.54
C SER A 14 -3.33 -4.43 -27.48
N LEU A 15 -4.41 -4.17 -26.74
CA LEU A 15 -5.57 -5.05 -26.71
C LEU A 15 -6.20 -5.20 -28.11
N ASP A 16 -6.08 -4.18 -28.96
CA ASP A 16 -6.60 -4.17 -30.34
C ASP A 16 -5.85 -5.14 -31.28
N GLU A 17 -4.64 -5.56 -30.89
CA GLU A 17 -3.84 -6.55 -31.63
C GLU A 17 -4.26 -7.98 -31.30
N ALA A 18 -5.07 -8.19 -30.26
CA ALA A 18 -5.60 -9.49 -29.90
C ALA A 18 -6.85 -9.84 -30.73
N PRO A 19 -6.99 -11.09 -31.21
CA PRO A 19 -8.22 -11.54 -31.87
C PRO A 19 -9.44 -11.38 -30.95
N ALA A 20 -10.53 -10.79 -31.44
CA ALA A 20 -11.73 -10.54 -30.64
C ALA A 20 -12.28 -11.82 -29.97
N THR A 21 -12.25 -12.95 -30.68
CA THR A 21 -12.69 -14.25 -30.18
C THR A 21 -11.88 -14.77 -28.99
N TYR A 22 -10.61 -14.37 -28.89
CA TYR A 22 -9.73 -14.70 -27.78
C TYR A 22 -10.10 -13.89 -26.53
N ILE A 23 -10.34 -12.59 -26.69
CA ILE A 23 -10.79 -11.70 -25.61
C ILE A 23 -12.15 -12.15 -25.08
N ASP A 24 -13.11 -12.43 -25.96
CA ASP A 24 -14.44 -12.93 -25.58
C ASP A 24 -14.35 -14.25 -24.81
N ALA A 25 -13.41 -15.12 -25.17
CA ALA A 25 -13.19 -16.38 -24.46
C ALA A 25 -12.64 -16.18 -23.05
N MET A 26 -11.68 -15.26 -22.89
CA MET A 26 -11.11 -14.92 -21.60
C MET A 26 -12.14 -14.26 -20.68
N CYS A 27 -12.97 -13.35 -21.22
CA CYS A 27 -14.02 -12.66 -20.47
C CYS A 27 -15.07 -13.60 -19.87
N ARG A 28 -15.37 -14.74 -20.54
CA ARG A 28 -16.33 -15.73 -20.00
C ARG A 28 -15.91 -16.33 -18.66
N GLY A 29 -14.61 -16.35 -18.34
CA GLY A 29 -14.08 -16.85 -17.07
C GLY A 29 -13.96 -15.78 -15.97
N ILE A 30 -14.25 -14.51 -16.29
CA ILE A 30 -14.03 -13.39 -15.38
C ILE A 30 -15.36 -12.97 -14.74
N ILE A 31 -15.39 -12.98 -13.42
CA ILE A 31 -16.50 -12.42 -12.64
C ILE A 31 -16.07 -11.03 -12.18
N GLY A 32 -16.65 -10.00 -12.79
CA GLY A 32 -16.49 -8.62 -12.35
C GLY A 32 -17.38 -8.33 -11.15
N PHE A 33 -16.83 -7.72 -10.11
CA PHE A 33 -17.60 -7.17 -9.00
C PHE A 33 -17.18 -5.73 -8.71
N LYS A 34 -18.11 -4.94 -8.16
CA LYS A 34 -17.87 -3.55 -7.76
C LYS A 34 -18.12 -3.44 -6.26
N LEU A 35 -17.15 -2.90 -5.52
CA LEU A 35 -17.32 -2.52 -4.12
C LEU A 35 -17.50 -1.01 -4.05
N PRO A 36 -18.74 -0.49 -3.92
CA PRO A 36 -18.92 0.89 -3.49
C PRO A 36 -18.34 1.04 -2.07
N ILE A 37 -17.52 2.07 -1.87
CA ILE A 37 -16.97 2.38 -0.56
C ILE A 37 -17.95 3.31 0.14
N ASP A 38 -18.71 2.79 1.09
CA ASP A 38 -19.65 3.60 1.88
C ASP A 38 -18.95 4.30 3.05
N SER A 39 -17.99 3.64 3.68
CA SER A 39 -17.15 4.22 4.72
C SER A 39 -15.82 3.49 4.84
N ILE A 40 -14.83 4.17 5.41
CA ILE A 40 -13.52 3.59 5.72
C ILE A 40 -13.29 3.74 7.21
N GLN A 41 -12.97 2.62 7.87
CA GLN A 41 -12.55 2.61 9.27
C GLN A 41 -11.13 2.07 9.33
N ALA A 42 -10.24 2.79 10.01
CA ALA A 42 -8.86 2.41 10.22
C ALA A 42 -8.51 2.53 11.70
N GLN A 43 -7.68 1.62 12.19
CA GLN A 43 -7.11 1.68 13.53
C GLN A 43 -5.59 1.66 13.43
N PHE A 44 -4.95 2.69 13.96
CA PHE A 44 -3.50 2.77 14.06
C PHE A 44 -3.08 2.31 15.46
N LYS A 45 -2.17 1.33 15.55
CA LYS A 45 -1.57 0.87 16.80
C LYS A 45 -0.15 1.42 16.90
N LEU A 46 -0.01 2.57 17.55
CA LEU A 46 1.23 3.35 17.60
C LEU A 46 1.64 3.67 19.05
N SER A 47 1.38 2.73 19.97
CA SER A 47 1.74 2.84 21.39
C SER A 47 1.08 4.01 22.15
N GLN A 48 -0.13 4.42 21.73
CA GLN A 48 -0.84 5.60 22.24
C GLN A 48 -1.16 5.60 23.75
N ASN A 49 -1.22 4.43 24.39
CA ASN A 49 -1.56 4.27 25.81
C ASN A 49 -0.36 3.81 26.64
N LYS A 50 0.85 4.27 26.30
CA LYS A 50 2.09 3.90 26.99
C LYS A 50 2.71 5.13 27.66
N THR A 51 3.62 4.89 28.61
CA THR A 51 4.37 5.98 29.25
C THR A 51 5.31 6.64 28.24
N VAL A 52 5.70 7.88 28.52
CA VAL A 52 6.62 8.64 27.65
C VAL A 52 7.93 7.89 27.44
N GLU A 53 8.47 7.24 28.48
CA GLU A 53 9.71 6.47 28.39
C GLU A 53 9.59 5.30 27.41
N ASN A 54 8.45 4.62 27.41
CA ASN A 54 8.18 3.52 26.50
C ASN A 54 8.03 4.00 25.05
N ILE A 55 7.37 5.15 24.84
CA ILE A 55 7.22 5.76 23.51
C ILE A 55 8.59 6.15 22.96
N THR A 56 9.40 6.85 23.76
CA THR A 56 10.78 7.21 23.39
C THR A 56 11.64 5.98 23.12
N GLY A 57 11.51 4.93 23.93
CA GLY A 57 12.20 3.66 23.73
C GLY A 57 11.86 2.99 22.39
N VAL A 58 10.58 2.98 22.02
CA VAL A 58 10.11 2.45 20.72
C VAL A 58 10.66 3.28 19.56
N ILE A 59 10.61 4.61 19.63
CA ILE A 59 11.15 5.50 18.58
C ILE A 59 12.65 5.24 18.39
N ASN A 60 13.40 5.17 19.49
CA ASN A 60 14.83 4.92 19.46
C ASN A 60 15.18 3.53 18.90
N GLY A 61 14.43 2.50 19.30
CA GLY A 61 14.61 1.14 18.78
C GLY A 61 14.34 1.06 17.28
N LEU A 62 13.27 1.71 16.80
CA LEU A 62 12.96 1.77 15.37
C LEU A 62 14.03 2.53 14.57
N ALA A 63 14.55 3.63 15.10
CA ALA A 63 15.62 4.39 14.44
C ALA A 63 16.91 3.56 14.24
N GLN A 64 17.18 2.58 15.10
CA GLN A 64 18.37 1.73 15.01
C GLN A 64 18.30 0.68 13.90
N LEU A 65 17.10 0.34 13.41
CA LEU A 65 16.92 -0.68 12.37
C LEU A 65 17.39 -0.22 10.98
N LYS A 66 17.57 1.09 10.76
CA LYS A 66 18.09 1.69 9.51
C LYS A 66 17.36 1.23 8.23
N THR A 67 16.07 0.92 8.34
CA THR A 67 15.19 0.66 7.20
C THR A 67 14.22 1.82 7.01
N ASN A 68 13.75 2.02 5.77
CA ASN A 68 12.77 3.06 5.47
C ASN A 68 11.45 2.83 6.25
N ASP A 69 10.98 1.59 6.32
CA ASP A 69 9.76 1.24 7.05
C ASP A 69 9.87 1.56 8.55
N ALA A 70 11.04 1.32 9.16
CA ALA A 70 11.26 1.63 10.57
C ALA A 70 11.33 3.14 10.81
N ALA A 71 11.96 3.89 9.90
CA ALA A 71 11.98 5.35 9.97
C ALA A 71 10.57 5.95 9.84
N GLU A 72 9.76 5.45 8.90
CA GLU A 72 8.36 5.85 8.74
C GLU A 72 7.53 5.53 9.98
N MET A 73 7.72 4.34 10.57
CA MET A 73 6.98 3.93 11.76
C MET A 73 7.38 4.81 12.97
N ALA A 74 8.65 5.13 13.13
CA ALA A 74 9.13 6.02 14.18
C ALA A 74 8.49 7.40 14.09
N MET A 75 8.38 7.96 12.87
CA MET A 75 7.68 9.23 12.64
C MET A 75 6.19 9.14 12.97
N LYS A 76 5.50 8.05 12.58
CA LYS A 76 4.08 7.84 12.90
C LYS A 76 3.85 7.73 14.41
N VAL A 77 4.70 6.99 15.13
CA VAL A 77 4.65 6.89 16.59
C VAL A 77 4.88 8.24 17.24
N ALA A 78 5.87 9.02 16.79
CA ALA A 78 6.10 10.36 17.33
C ALA A 78 4.88 11.28 17.13
N ASN A 79 4.34 11.35 15.92
CA ASN A 79 3.23 12.24 15.60
C ASN A 79 1.94 11.90 16.35
N GLN A 80 1.66 10.61 16.56
CA GLN A 80 0.44 10.17 17.22
C GLN A 80 0.47 10.35 18.75
N ASN A 81 1.66 10.46 19.34
CA ASN A 81 1.84 10.58 20.79
C ASN A 81 2.19 12.01 21.25
N ASN A 82 2.33 12.96 20.33
CA ASN A 82 2.48 14.38 20.62
C ASN A 82 1.09 15.00 20.85
N GLY A 83 0.53 14.78 22.05
CA GLY A 83 -0.61 15.51 22.59
C GLY A 83 -0.16 16.60 23.54
#